data_AF-A0A7S4UH00-F1
#
_entry.id   AF-A0A7S4UH00-F1
#
_cell.length_a   1.000
_cell.length_b   1.000
_cell.length_c   1.000
_cell.angle_alpha   90.00
_cell.angle_beta   90.00
_cell.angle_gamma   90.00
#
_symmetry.space_group_name_H-M   'P 1'
#
loop_
_entity.id
_entity.type
_entity.pdbx_description
1 polymer ?
#
loop_
_entity_poly.entity_id
_entity_poly.type
_entity_poly.pdbx_seq_one_letter_code
_entity_poly.pdbx_strand_id
1 'polypeptide(L)'
;LHRQPHHPLNILRKKIYNFFDEEMTDSFGEKVTFAKFDSFPPQVSIEQNFDSLLVPSDHICRLPQDTYYENPQTVLRTHTSAHQTTLLKDGNMSFLVIGDCYRRDTVDATHFPIFHQLEGVRVFERGEV
;
A
#
# COMPACT_ATOMS: atom_id res chain seq x y z
N LEU A 1 -1.14 11.59 -7.76
CA LEU A 1 -1.12 11.57 -9.25
C LEU A 1 -1.92 10.40 -9.83
N HIS A 2 -1.92 9.24 -9.16
CA HIS A 2 -2.65 8.03 -9.57
C HIS A 2 -4.16 8.18 -9.79
N ARG A 3 -4.80 9.25 -9.31
CA ARG A 3 -6.23 9.56 -9.53
C ARG A 3 -6.48 10.53 -10.68
N GLN A 4 -5.45 11.19 -11.21
CA GLN A 4 -5.62 12.17 -12.29
C GLN A 4 -5.93 11.46 -13.62
N PRO A 5 -7.00 11.86 -14.34
CA PRO A 5 -7.31 11.31 -15.65
C PRO A 5 -6.12 11.43 -16.62
N HIS A 6 -5.92 10.41 -17.46
CA HIS A 6 -4.86 10.32 -18.48
C HIS A 6 -3.40 10.31 -17.97
N HIS A 7 -3.18 10.45 -16.66
CA HIS A 7 -1.83 10.29 -16.09
C HIS A 7 -1.36 8.83 -16.25
N PRO A 8 -0.09 8.56 -16.59
CA PRO A 8 0.43 7.19 -16.77
C PRO A 8 0.17 6.28 -15.56
N LEU A 9 0.34 6.79 -14.33
CA LEU A 9 0.01 6.07 -13.10
C LEU A 9 -1.47 5.71 -12.98
N ASN A 10 -2.38 6.56 -13.46
CA ASN A 10 -3.82 6.26 -13.47
C ASN A 10 -4.15 5.17 -14.49
N ILE A 11 -3.51 5.21 -15.66
CA ILE A 11 -3.67 4.20 -16.70
C ILE A 11 -3.18 2.85 -16.17
N LEU A 12 -2.00 2.79 -15.55
CA LEU A 12 -1.45 1.57 -14.97
C LEU A 12 -2.36 1.02 -13.86
N ARG A 13 -2.82 1.88 -12.94
CA ARG A 13 -3.78 1.51 -11.90
C ARG A 13 -5.03 0.86 -12.48
N LYS A 14 -5.63 1.47 -13.50
CA LYS A 14 -6.84 0.94 -14.15
C LYS A 14 -6.59 -0.43 -14.78
N LYS A 15 -5.45 -0.61 -15.46
CA LYS A 15 -5.07 -1.92 -16.04
C LYS A 15 -4.96 -3.00 -14.96
N ILE A 16 -4.32 -2.68 -13.83
CA ILE A 16 -4.21 -3.61 -12.69
C ILE A 16 -5.60 -3.90 -12.11
N TYR A 17 -6.43 -2.87 -11.88
CA TYR A 17 -7.79 -3.08 -11.35
C TYR A 17 -8.62 -3.97 -12.26
N ASN A 18 -8.59 -3.74 -13.57
CA ASN A 18 -9.31 -4.57 -14.53
C ASN A 18 -8.82 -6.02 -14.51
N PHE A 19 -7.49 -6.24 -14.46
CA PHE A 19 -6.94 -7.59 -14.33
C PHE A 19 -7.49 -8.31 -13.09
N PHE A 20 -7.49 -7.64 -11.93
CA PHE A 20 -8.03 -8.23 -10.70
C PHE A 20 -9.55 -8.47 -10.77
N ASP A 21 -10.28 -7.63 -11.51
CA ASP A 21 -11.74 -7.78 -11.69
C ASP A 21 -12.13 -8.84 -12.73
N GLU A 22 -11.25 -9.16 -13.68
CA GLU A 22 -11.54 -10.07 -14.79
C GLU A 22 -10.96 -11.47 -14.57
N GLU A 23 -9.73 -11.56 -14.04
CA GLU A 23 -8.93 -12.79 -14.07
C GLU A 23 -8.85 -13.52 -12.72
N MET A 24 -9.24 -12.89 -11.61
CA MET A 24 -9.05 -13.47 -10.28
C MET A 24 -10.19 -14.43 -9.90
N THR A 25 -9.85 -15.71 -9.82
CA THR A 25 -10.70 -16.75 -9.23
C THR A 25 -10.05 -17.37 -7.99
N ASP A 26 -10.82 -18.13 -7.23
CA ASP A 26 -10.30 -19.06 -6.23
C ASP A 26 -10.00 -20.43 -6.84
N SER A 27 -9.56 -21.37 -6.00
CA SER A 27 -9.24 -22.74 -6.42
C SER A 27 -10.48 -23.57 -6.81
N PHE A 28 -11.69 -23.08 -6.51
CA PHE A 28 -12.95 -23.68 -6.93
C PHE A 28 -13.46 -23.08 -8.25
N GLY A 29 -12.77 -22.07 -8.79
CA GLY A 29 -13.15 -21.36 -10.01
C GLY A 29 -14.16 -20.23 -9.77
N GLU A 30 -14.47 -19.90 -8.52
CA GLU A 30 -15.36 -18.80 -8.19
C GLU A 30 -14.63 -17.47 -8.25
N LYS A 31 -15.33 -16.44 -8.71
CA LYS A 31 -14.75 -15.10 -8.90
C LYS A 31 -14.43 -14.45 -7.55
N VAL A 32 -13.20 -13.97 -7.38
CA VAL A 32 -12.79 -13.23 -6.18
C VAL A 32 -12.80 -11.74 -6.43
N THR A 33 -13.52 -11.01 -5.58
CA THR A 33 -13.61 -9.56 -5.66
C THR A 33 -12.60 -8.90 -4.74
N PHE A 34 -11.82 -7.97 -5.28
CA PHE A 34 -10.89 -7.15 -4.50
C PHE A 34 -11.49 -5.78 -4.23
N ALA A 35 -11.62 -5.43 -2.94
CA ALA A 35 -11.95 -4.08 -2.51
C ALA A 35 -10.82 -3.11 -2.92
N LYS A 36 -11.15 -1.89 -3.35
CA LYS A 36 -10.16 -0.95 -3.94
C LYS A 36 -10.10 0.32 -3.11
N PHE A 37 -8.91 0.65 -2.60
CA PHE A 37 -8.66 1.82 -1.78
C PHE A 37 -7.61 2.72 -2.44
N ASP A 38 -7.98 3.95 -2.81
CA ASP A 38 -7.09 4.89 -3.50
C ASP A 38 -7.05 6.30 -2.90
N SER A 39 -7.70 6.50 -1.75
CA SER A 39 -7.98 7.82 -1.17
C SER A 39 -7.51 7.98 0.29
N PHE A 40 -6.72 7.06 0.83
CA PHE A 40 -6.20 7.20 2.19
C PHE A 40 -5.23 8.38 2.30
N PRO A 41 -5.30 9.17 3.40
CA PRO A 41 -4.35 10.23 3.64
C PRO A 41 -2.93 9.67 3.78
N PRO A 42 -1.91 10.40 3.33
CA PRO A 42 -0.51 9.96 3.43
C PRO A 42 0.02 9.98 4.86
N GLN A 43 -0.57 10.78 5.74
CA GLN A 43 -0.27 10.78 7.18
C GLN A 43 -0.76 9.50 7.83
N VAL A 44 0.16 8.80 8.48
CA VAL A 44 -0.12 7.58 9.24
C VAL A 44 0.64 7.61 10.56
N SER A 45 0.17 6.85 11.54
CA SER A 45 0.91 6.67 12.78
C SER A 45 2.19 5.86 12.55
N ILE A 46 3.16 5.98 13.46
CA ILE A 46 4.34 5.10 13.51
C ILE A 46 3.91 3.63 13.62
N GLU A 47 2.84 3.36 14.39
CA GLU A 47 2.31 2.01 14.54
C GLU A 47 1.83 1.45 13.19
N GLN A 48 1.05 2.23 12.44
CA GLN A 48 0.56 1.83 11.12
C GLN A 48 1.72 1.58 10.17
N ASN A 49 2.67 2.51 10.06
CA ASN A 49 3.75 2.39 9.09
C ASN A 49 4.80 1.33 9.48
N PHE A 50 4.98 1.01 10.76
CA PHE A 50 6.07 0.15 11.19
C PHE A 50 5.69 -0.92 12.22
N ASP A 51 5.15 -0.55 13.39
CA ASP A 51 4.99 -1.50 14.50
C ASP A 51 4.01 -2.63 14.15
N SER A 52 2.91 -2.29 13.47
CA SER A 52 1.87 -3.24 13.05
C SER A 52 2.33 -4.22 11.98
N LEU A 53 3.47 -3.94 11.35
CA LEU A 53 4.16 -4.79 10.36
C LEU A 53 5.38 -5.48 10.97
N LEU A 54 5.52 -5.46 12.30
CA LEU A 54 6.59 -6.11 13.05
C LEU A 54 7.99 -5.56 12.73
N VAL A 55 8.08 -4.34 12.21
CA VAL A 55 9.36 -3.65 12.03
C VAL A 55 9.91 -3.29 13.42
N PRO A 56 11.15 -3.64 13.80
CA PRO A 56 11.72 -3.27 15.09
C PRO A 56 11.89 -1.75 15.26
N SER A 57 11.89 -1.26 16.51
CA SER A 57 12.03 0.18 16.81
C SER A 57 13.42 0.74 16.50
N ASP A 58 14.45 -0.10 16.49
CA ASP A 58 15.84 0.21 16.16
C ASP A 58 16.19 -0.03 14.67
N HIS A 59 15.18 -0.39 13.85
CA HIS A 59 15.39 -0.67 12.45
C HIS A 59 15.77 0.59 11.65
N ILE A 60 16.74 0.46 10.74
CA ILE A 60 17.31 1.58 9.96
C ILE A 60 16.26 2.38 9.18
N CYS A 61 15.18 1.75 8.70
CA CYS A 61 14.13 2.47 7.97
C CYS A 61 13.36 3.50 8.82
N ARG A 62 13.46 3.43 10.15
CA ARG A 62 12.87 4.40 11.08
C ARG A 62 13.77 5.61 11.34
N LEU A 63 14.97 5.65 10.75
CA LEU A 63 15.85 6.79 10.94
C LEU A 63 15.24 8.05 10.30
N PRO A 64 15.32 9.22 10.95
CA PRO A 64 14.84 10.48 10.38
C PRO A 64 15.53 10.88 9.07
N GLN A 65 16.66 10.26 8.74
CA GLN A 65 17.35 10.48 7.46
C GLN A 65 16.63 9.79 6.29
N ASP A 66 15.85 8.73 6.54
CA ASP A 66 15.19 7.90 5.54
C ASP A 66 13.66 8.12 5.51
N THR A 67 13.09 8.54 6.64
CA THR A 67 11.63 8.72 6.82
C THR A 67 11.25 10.17 7.11
N TYR A 68 10.15 10.63 6.51
CA TYR A 68 9.55 11.94 6.79
C TYR A 68 8.63 11.89 8.01
N TYR A 69 9.15 12.33 9.16
CA TYR A 69 8.37 12.53 10.39
C TYR A 69 7.69 13.91 10.39
N GLU A 70 6.39 13.94 10.63
CA GLU A 70 5.66 15.19 10.91
C GLU A 70 5.78 15.57 12.39
N ASN A 71 5.73 14.57 13.27
CA ASN A 71 5.89 14.69 14.72
C ASN A 71 6.35 13.32 15.28
N PRO A 72 6.61 13.19 16.60
CA PRO A 72 7.11 11.93 17.17
C PRO A 72 6.15 10.72 17.11
N GLN A 73 4.92 10.88 16.64
CA GLN A 73 3.91 9.83 16.51
C GLN A 73 3.38 9.65 15.07
N THR A 74 3.67 10.57 14.16
CA THR A 74 3.10 10.63 12.80
C THR A 74 4.19 10.76 11.75
N VAL A 75 4.07 9.96 10.69
CA VAL A 75 4.94 9.99 9.50
C VAL A 75 4.10 10.13 8.24
N LEU A 76 4.73 10.61 7.16
CA LEU A 76 4.22 10.33 5.82
C LEU A 76 4.55 8.88 5.49
N ARG A 77 3.56 8.10 5.06
CA ARG A 77 3.72 6.65 4.83
C ARG A 77 4.88 6.36 3.87
N THR A 78 5.73 5.43 4.26
CA THR A 78 6.91 5.00 3.47
C THR A 78 6.56 3.89 2.47
N HIS A 79 5.39 3.27 2.65
CA HIS A 79 4.82 2.25 1.79
C HIS A 79 3.30 2.15 2.01
N THR A 80 2.57 1.62 1.03
CA THR A 80 1.12 1.35 1.15
C THR A 80 0.79 0.31 2.21
N SER A 81 1.77 -0.49 2.63
CA SER A 81 1.59 -1.55 3.63
C SER A 81 1.21 -1.02 5.00
N ALA A 82 1.37 0.29 5.23
CA ALA A 82 0.91 0.97 6.43
C ALA A 82 -0.60 0.81 6.68
N HIS A 83 -1.37 0.43 5.65
CA HIS A 83 -2.81 0.22 5.73
C HIS A 83 -3.22 -1.26 5.86
N GLN A 84 -2.30 -2.23 5.70
CA GLN A 84 -2.62 -3.67 5.71
C GLN A 84 -3.33 -4.09 6.99
N THR A 85 -2.69 -3.85 8.14
CA THR A 85 -3.20 -4.32 9.43
C THR A 85 -4.54 -3.69 9.78
N THR A 86 -4.75 -2.41 9.43
CA THR A 86 -6.05 -1.74 9.61
C THR A 86 -7.13 -2.40 8.75
N LEU A 87 -6.87 -2.60 7.46
CA LEU A 87 -7.85 -3.20 6.55
C LEU A 87 -8.18 -4.66 6.90
N LEU A 88 -7.18 -5.43 7.34
CA LEU A 88 -7.38 -6.80 7.83
C LEU A 88 -8.21 -6.81 9.11
N LYS A 89 -7.94 -5.91 10.07
CA LYS A 89 -8.74 -5.75 11.30
C LYS A 89 -10.19 -5.35 11.00
N ASP A 90 -10.41 -4.59 9.93
CA ASP A 90 -11.75 -4.23 9.43
C ASP A 90 -12.45 -5.39 8.69
N GLY A 91 -11.82 -6.57 8.59
CA GLY A 91 -12.40 -7.78 8.01
C GLY A 91 -12.23 -7.92 6.50
N ASN A 92 -11.40 -7.09 5.85
CA ASN A 92 -11.15 -7.22 4.42
C ASN A 92 -10.22 -8.41 4.15
N MET A 93 -10.69 -9.40 3.39
CA MET A 93 -9.91 -10.60 3.04
C MET A 93 -9.23 -10.52 1.68
N SER A 94 -9.67 -9.60 0.80
CA SER A 94 -9.09 -9.37 -0.52
C SER A 94 -9.20 -7.89 -0.88
N PHE A 95 -8.07 -7.20 -1.00
CA PHE A 95 -8.07 -5.77 -1.27
C PHE A 95 -6.83 -5.29 -2.01
N LEU A 96 -6.99 -4.17 -2.72
CA LEU A 96 -5.93 -3.40 -3.37
C LEU A 96 -5.85 -2.00 -2.74
N VAL A 97 -4.64 -1.57 -2.40
CA VAL A 97 -4.36 -0.20 -1.93
C VAL A 97 -3.40 0.47 -2.91
N ILE A 98 -3.72 1.68 -3.36
CA ILE A 98 -2.82 2.50 -4.15
C ILE A 98 -2.67 3.89 -3.53
N GLY A 99 -1.43 4.37 -3.45
CA GLY A 99 -1.16 5.68 -2.90
C GLY A 99 0.26 6.15 -3.19
N ASP A 100 0.46 7.45 -3.03
CA ASP A 100 1.76 8.07 -2.92
C ASP A 100 2.50 7.62 -1.66
N CYS A 101 3.80 7.40 -1.76
CA CYS A 101 4.69 6.98 -0.68
C CYS A 101 5.88 7.93 -0.63
N TYR A 102 6.39 8.16 0.58
CA TYR A 102 7.35 9.22 0.86
C TYR A 102 8.60 8.62 1.49
N ARG A 103 9.75 8.84 0.86
CA ARG A 103 11.06 8.41 1.39
C ARG A 103 12.07 9.51 1.17
N ARG A 104 12.92 9.73 2.16
CA ARG A 104 14.08 10.59 2.00
C ARG A 104 15.14 9.76 1.28
N ASP A 105 15.45 10.14 0.06
CA ASP A 105 16.43 9.45 -0.77
C ASP A 105 17.19 10.48 -1.60
N THR A 106 18.33 10.05 -2.14
CA THR A 106 19.03 10.79 -3.18
C THR A 106 18.13 10.97 -4.40
N VAL A 107 18.17 12.15 -5.04
CA VAL A 107 17.36 12.42 -6.22
C VAL A 107 18.20 12.13 -7.46
N ASP A 108 17.80 11.12 -8.21
CA ASP A 108 18.42 10.73 -9.48
C ASP A 108 17.35 10.23 -10.47
N ALA A 109 17.76 9.64 -11.60
CA ALA A 109 16.82 9.16 -12.62
C ALA A 109 15.91 8.01 -12.14
N THR A 110 16.28 7.32 -11.07
CA THR A 110 15.60 6.15 -10.50
C THR A 110 14.99 6.40 -9.12
N HIS A 111 15.40 7.47 -8.43
CA HIS A 111 14.97 7.81 -7.08
C HIS A 111 14.30 9.18 -7.05
N PHE A 112 13.08 9.21 -6.50
CA PHE A 112 12.34 10.44 -6.27
C PHE A 112 11.67 10.39 -4.89
N PRO A 113 11.64 11.50 -4.11
CA PRO A 113 11.15 11.46 -2.73
C PRO A 113 9.68 11.08 -2.58
N ILE A 114 8.90 11.21 -3.67
CA ILE A 114 7.49 10.86 -3.75
C ILE A 114 7.26 9.95 -4.94
N PHE A 115 6.91 8.70 -4.68
CA PHE A 115 6.56 7.72 -5.71
C PHE A 115 5.20 7.11 -5.37
N HIS A 116 4.69 6.18 -6.18
CA HIS A 116 3.40 5.54 -5.90
C HIS A 116 3.59 4.03 -5.84
N GLN A 117 2.91 3.40 -4.89
CA GLN A 117 2.80 1.95 -4.80
C GLN A 117 1.35 1.52 -5.01
N LEU A 118 1.18 0.35 -5.61
CA LEU A 118 -0.05 -0.42 -5.57
C LEU A 118 0.27 -1.73 -4.88
N GLU A 119 -0.55 -2.10 -3.91
CA GLU A 119 -0.39 -3.27 -3.09
C GLU A 119 -1.66 -4.10 -3.10
N GLY A 120 -1.51 -5.41 -3.14
CA GLY A 120 -2.62 -6.34 -3.08
C GLY A 120 -2.45 -7.32 -1.92
N VAL A 121 -3.52 -7.54 -1.18
CA VAL A 121 -3.61 -8.52 -0.11
C VAL A 121 -4.73 -9.49 -0.43
N ARG A 122 -4.46 -10.78 -0.26
CA ARG A 122 -5.46 -11.86 -0.29
C ARG A 122 -5.13 -12.83 0.84
N VAL A 123 -6.10 -13.07 1.69
CA VAL A 123 -6.05 -14.07 2.75
C VAL A 123 -6.90 -15.24 2.30
N PHE A 124 -6.35 -16.45 2.38
CA PHE A 124 -7.00 -17.68 1.97
C PHE A 124 -7.50 -18.43 3.19
N GLU A 125 -8.69 -19.03 3.08
CA GLU A 125 -9.14 -19.96 4.10
C GLU A 125 -8.44 -21.32 3.96
N ARG A 126 -8.42 -22.08 5.05
CA ARG A 126 -7.84 -23.42 5.03
C ARG A 126 -8.64 -24.31 4.06
N GLY A 127 -7.98 -24.77 3.00
CA GLY A 127 -8.57 -25.63 1.96
C GLY A 127 -8.90 -24.90 0.66
N GLU A 128 -8.68 -23.58 0.59
CA GLU A 128 -8.75 -22.79 -0.65
C GLU A 128 -7.44 -22.84 -1.45
N VAL A 129 -6.38 -23.45 -0.92
CA VAL A 129 -5.05 -23.65 -1.55
C VAL A 129 -4.60 -25.08 -1.44
#